data_AF-A0A7K1UFE4-F1
#
_entry.id   AF-A0A7K1UFE4-F1
#
_cell.length_a   1.000
_cell.length_b   1.000
_cell.length_c   1.000
_cell.angle_alpha   90.00
_cell.angle_beta   90.00
_cell.angle_gamma   90.00
#
_symmetry.space_group_name_H-M   'P 1'
#
loop_
_entity.id
_entity.type
_entity.pdbx_description
1 polymer ?
#
loop_
_entity_poly.entity_id
_entity_poly.type
_entity_poly.pdbx_seq_one_letter_code
_entity_poly.pdbx_strand_id
1 'polypeptide(L)'
;MSQSQQITLAVPDVDAAARWLASIVGEPTGSGPVFVFDPGVEVRLTACLAAHRTPPSITDLGTLHLCFRVDAITEVVDRLNELPGTEVLGDIIETPDGPIQGNKWIYFRSPWGSLFELQEWPDPPAYTRDSDVRLYHEHPRQRVGALPGVRGLDHAGYSVANLDSTIANLTEKAGAQYVLGTALTVDEAFTRRQFGIEVACTSTMAMVAAGGLNIELFEHGVGEQEPPRGIDEVGGHSLVLSGTPWATDVADVKAI
;
A
#
# COMPACT_ATOMS: atom_id res chain seq x y z
N MET A 1 14.01 -22.32 -4.96
CA MET A 1 13.05 -21.59 -4.12
C MET A 1 12.94 -20.21 -4.72
N SER A 2 11.74 -19.72 -5.04
CA SER A 2 11.59 -18.31 -5.44
C SER A 2 12.04 -17.44 -4.28
N GLN A 3 12.80 -16.38 -4.53
CA GLN A 3 13.16 -15.43 -3.48
C GLN A 3 11.90 -14.64 -3.08
N SER A 4 11.75 -14.36 -1.78
CA SER A 4 10.62 -13.60 -1.23
C SER A 4 10.69 -12.13 -1.63
N GLN A 5 9.52 -11.50 -1.82
CA GLN A 5 9.45 -10.05 -2.00
C GLN A 5 9.51 -9.42 -0.61
N GLN A 6 10.29 -8.35 -0.43
CA GLN A 6 10.47 -7.73 0.88
C GLN A 6 10.15 -6.24 0.82
N ILE A 7 9.31 -5.79 1.73
CA ILE A 7 8.99 -4.39 1.95
C ILE A 7 9.45 -4.06 3.36
N THR A 8 10.23 -3.00 3.53
CA THR A 8 10.57 -2.48 4.86
C THR A 8 9.90 -1.13 5.05
N LEU A 9 9.25 -0.91 6.19
CA LEU A 9 8.68 0.37 6.61
C LEU A 9 9.40 0.88 7.86
N ALA A 10 9.86 2.12 7.81
CA ALA A 10 10.51 2.81 8.91
C ALA A 10 9.47 3.43 9.85
N VAL A 11 9.56 3.07 11.13
CA VAL A 11 8.60 3.41 12.20
C VAL A 11 9.34 3.97 13.42
N PRO A 12 8.69 4.83 14.23
CA PRO A 12 9.36 5.47 15.37
C PRO A 12 9.63 4.52 16.54
N ASP A 13 8.76 3.52 16.74
CA ASP A 13 8.90 2.47 17.77
C ASP A 13 8.47 1.14 17.15
N VAL A 14 9.44 0.24 16.94
CA VAL A 14 9.23 -1.04 16.27
C VAL A 14 8.30 -1.95 17.06
N ASP A 15 8.42 -1.97 18.39
CA ASP A 15 7.62 -2.86 19.23
C ASP A 15 6.18 -2.37 19.34
N ALA A 16 5.98 -1.06 19.47
CA ALA A 16 4.64 -0.46 19.45
C ALA A 16 3.98 -0.63 18.08
N ALA A 17 4.71 -0.39 16.99
CA ALA A 17 4.22 -0.57 15.63
C ALA A 17 3.89 -2.03 15.32
N ALA A 18 4.71 -2.98 15.77
CA ALA A 18 4.45 -4.41 15.59
C ALA A 18 3.19 -4.85 16.35
N ARG A 19 3.00 -4.41 17.60
CA ARG A 19 1.77 -4.69 18.36
C ARG A 19 0.53 -4.10 17.70
N TRP A 20 0.62 -2.86 17.23
CA TRP A 20 -0.49 -2.22 16.51
C TRP A 20 -0.82 -2.98 15.22
N LEU A 21 0.17 -3.30 14.39
CA LEU A 21 -0.06 -4.02 13.14
C LEU A 21 -0.62 -5.43 13.42
N ALA A 22 -0.09 -6.14 14.42
CA ALA A 22 -0.60 -7.44 14.85
C ALA A 22 -2.07 -7.39 15.30
N SER A 23 -2.53 -6.28 15.89
CA SER A 23 -3.94 -6.10 16.25
C SER A 23 -4.88 -6.01 15.04
N ILE A 24 -4.34 -5.71 13.85
CA ILE A 24 -5.09 -5.61 12.59
C ILE A 24 -4.98 -6.92 11.81
N VAL A 25 -3.75 -7.39 11.56
CA VAL A 25 -3.46 -8.49 10.64
C VAL A 25 -3.10 -9.82 11.33
N GLY A 26 -3.20 -9.87 12.66
CA GLY A 26 -2.81 -11.03 13.46
C GLY A 26 -1.31 -11.11 13.71
N GLU A 27 -0.94 -11.96 14.67
CA GLU A 27 0.45 -12.13 15.10
C GLU A 27 1.35 -12.65 13.96
N PRO A 28 2.62 -12.19 13.88
CA PRO A 28 3.58 -12.75 12.93
C PRO A 28 3.87 -14.22 13.26
N THR A 29 4.25 -15.01 12.25
CA THR A 29 4.55 -16.46 12.39
C THR A 29 5.90 -16.75 13.09
N GLY A 30 6.55 -15.74 13.66
CA GLY A 30 7.84 -15.85 14.35
C GLY A 30 8.10 -14.69 15.31
N SER A 31 9.31 -14.64 15.89
CA SER A 31 9.73 -13.55 16.77
C SER A 31 10.31 -12.38 15.97
N GLY A 32 9.80 -11.17 16.19
CA GLY A 32 10.38 -9.94 15.66
C GLY A 32 9.43 -9.17 14.72
N PRO A 33 9.94 -8.09 14.10
CA PRO A 33 9.11 -7.12 13.39
C PRO A 33 8.83 -7.51 11.93
N VAL A 34 8.60 -8.79 11.65
CA VAL A 34 8.44 -9.31 10.27
C VAL A 34 7.11 -10.05 10.14
N PHE A 35 6.28 -9.61 9.22
CA PHE A 35 4.99 -10.20 8.87
C PHE A 35 5.07 -10.85 7.49
N VAL A 36 4.79 -12.15 7.39
CA VAL A 36 4.90 -12.91 6.13
C VAL A 36 3.53 -13.20 5.56
N PHE A 37 3.15 -12.50 4.49
CA PHE A 37 1.88 -12.63 3.79
C PHE A 37 2.00 -13.59 2.60
N ASP A 38 0.93 -14.34 2.34
CA ASP A 38 0.85 -15.13 1.12
C ASP A 38 0.92 -14.22 -0.13
N PRO A 39 1.54 -14.65 -1.24
CA PRO A 39 2.15 -15.97 -1.46
C PRO A 39 3.63 -16.07 -1.04
N GLY A 40 4.15 -15.10 -0.29
CA GLY A 40 5.57 -15.04 0.12
C GLY A 40 6.14 -13.62 0.19
N VAL A 41 5.33 -12.65 0.63
CA VAL A 41 5.71 -11.25 0.81
C VAL A 41 6.05 -11.00 2.27
N GLU A 42 7.26 -10.51 2.54
CA GLU A 42 7.69 -10.10 3.87
C GLU A 42 7.53 -8.60 4.05
N VAL A 43 6.80 -8.19 5.09
CA VAL A 43 6.75 -6.80 5.55
C VAL A 43 7.55 -6.70 6.84
N ARG A 44 8.61 -5.91 6.82
CA ARG A 44 9.51 -5.65 7.95
C ARG A 44 9.31 -4.25 8.50
N LEU A 45 9.23 -4.11 9.82
CA LEU A 45 9.30 -2.82 10.48
C LEU A 45 10.73 -2.56 10.97
N THR A 46 11.24 -1.35 10.74
CA THR A 46 12.56 -0.91 11.20
C THR A 46 12.48 0.42 11.94
N ALA A 47 13.37 0.64 12.89
CA ALA A 47 13.40 1.90 13.63
C ALA A 47 13.89 3.05 12.73
N CYS A 48 13.25 4.21 12.82
CA CYS A 48 13.74 5.45 12.24
C CYS A 48 14.42 6.34 13.30
N LEU A 49 15.31 7.23 12.87
CA LEU A 49 15.96 8.23 13.74
C LEU A 49 15.14 9.52 13.81
N ALA A 50 14.48 9.90 12.71
CA ALA A 50 13.73 11.16 12.59
C ALA A 50 12.24 11.00 12.94
N ALA A 51 11.94 10.45 14.12
CA ALA A 51 10.58 10.14 14.58
C ALA A 51 9.63 11.36 14.75
N HIS A 52 10.17 12.59 14.76
CA HIS A 52 9.40 13.82 14.97
C HIS A 52 9.03 14.56 13.68
N ARG A 53 9.38 14.04 12.50
CA ARG A 53 8.94 14.64 11.23
C ARG A 53 7.48 14.30 10.97
N THR A 54 6.79 15.17 10.25
CA THR A 54 5.49 14.84 9.68
C THR A 54 5.66 13.70 8.68
N PRO A 55 4.83 12.64 8.77
CA PRO A 55 4.81 11.56 7.78
C PRO A 55 4.58 12.10 6.37
N PRO A 56 5.07 11.40 5.33
CA PRO A 56 4.82 11.81 3.95
C PRO A 56 3.33 11.72 3.62
N SER A 57 2.83 12.66 2.83
CA SER A 57 1.47 12.66 2.29
C SER A 57 1.34 11.65 1.16
N ILE A 58 0.11 11.25 0.81
CA ILE A 58 -0.13 10.33 -0.31
C ILE A 58 0.46 10.87 -1.62
N THR A 59 0.54 12.18 -1.80
CA THR A 59 1.07 12.79 -3.03
C THR A 59 2.58 12.98 -3.03
N ASP A 60 3.28 12.77 -1.92
CA ASP A 60 4.74 12.91 -1.88
C ASP A 60 5.42 11.76 -2.64
N LEU A 61 6.58 12.04 -3.25
CA LEU A 61 7.28 11.04 -4.04
C LEU A 61 7.80 9.91 -3.15
N GLY A 62 7.66 8.68 -3.61
CA GLY A 62 8.03 7.48 -2.88
C GLY A 62 7.16 7.18 -1.66
N THR A 63 6.03 7.86 -1.43
CA THR A 63 5.13 7.50 -0.33
C THR A 63 4.66 6.06 -0.49
N LEU A 64 4.83 5.25 0.56
CA LEU A 64 4.31 3.89 0.66
C LEU A 64 2.97 3.89 1.41
N HIS A 65 1.98 3.18 0.86
CA HIS A 65 0.87 2.63 1.64
C HIS A 65 0.82 1.11 1.54
N LEU A 66 0.48 0.46 2.65
CA LEU A 66 0.17 -0.96 2.65
C LEU A 66 -1.35 -1.12 2.66
N CYS A 67 -1.86 -1.87 1.68
CA CYS A 67 -3.28 -2.15 1.58
C CYS A 67 -3.61 -3.55 2.07
N PHE A 68 -4.68 -3.70 2.84
CA PHE A 68 -5.18 -4.98 3.28
C PHE A 68 -6.49 -5.35 2.59
N ARG A 69 -6.54 -6.57 2.05
CA ARG A 69 -7.78 -7.16 1.54
C ARG A 69 -8.71 -7.43 2.70
N VAL A 70 -9.95 -6.97 2.59
CA VAL A 70 -10.99 -7.17 3.61
C VAL A 70 -12.28 -7.67 3.01
N ASP A 71 -13.01 -8.48 3.77
CA ASP A 71 -14.43 -8.73 3.54
C ASP A 71 -15.26 -7.92 4.54
N ALA A 72 -16.41 -7.42 4.09
CA ALA A 72 -17.29 -6.55 4.88
C ALA A 72 -16.56 -5.30 5.39
N ILE A 73 -16.03 -4.49 4.47
CA ILE A 73 -15.21 -3.31 4.75
C ILE A 73 -15.82 -2.37 5.80
N THR A 74 -17.14 -2.18 5.80
CA THR A 74 -17.84 -1.38 6.83
C THR A 74 -17.58 -1.91 8.24
N GLU A 75 -17.69 -3.22 8.43
CA GLU A 75 -17.44 -3.86 9.72
C GLU A 75 -15.96 -3.80 10.15
N VAL A 76 -15.02 -3.80 9.20
CA VAL A 76 -13.60 -3.64 9.50
C VAL A 76 -13.28 -2.20 9.88
N VAL A 77 -13.85 -1.23 9.16
CA VAL A 77 -13.72 0.21 9.46
C VAL A 77 -14.26 0.54 10.86
N ASP A 78 -15.42 0.00 11.24
CA ASP A 78 -15.97 0.19 12.59
C ASP A 78 -14.98 -0.27 13.67
N ARG A 79 -14.31 -1.41 13.46
CA ARG A 79 -13.29 -1.93 14.38
C ARG A 79 -11.99 -1.10 14.34
N LEU A 80 -11.57 -0.61 13.18
CA LEU A 80 -10.42 0.29 13.09
C LEU A 80 -10.64 1.58 13.88
N ASN A 81 -11.86 2.13 13.88
CA ASN A 81 -12.22 3.31 14.67
C ASN A 81 -12.14 3.07 16.19
N GLU A 82 -12.20 1.82 16.64
CA GLU A 82 -12.03 1.45 18.05
C GLU A 82 -10.54 1.30 18.45
N LEU A 83 -9.61 1.24 17.49
CA LEU A 83 -8.19 1.04 17.75
C LEU A 83 -7.50 2.36 18.15
N PRO A 84 -6.89 2.46 19.36
CA PRO A 84 -6.26 3.69 19.82
C PRO A 84 -5.18 4.21 18.87
N GLY A 85 -5.28 5.50 18.54
CA GLY A 85 -4.33 6.20 17.67
C GLY A 85 -4.50 5.89 16.18
N THR A 86 -5.47 5.07 15.78
CA THR A 86 -5.78 4.84 14.37
C THR A 86 -6.73 5.93 13.88
N GLU A 87 -6.44 6.53 12.74
CA GLU A 87 -7.27 7.59 12.13
C GLU A 87 -7.80 7.08 10.78
N VAL A 88 -9.11 6.79 10.69
CA VAL A 88 -9.75 6.50 9.40
C VAL A 88 -9.97 7.82 8.63
N LEU A 89 -9.63 7.84 7.34
CA LEU A 89 -9.73 9.01 6.48
C LEU A 89 -10.99 8.92 5.60
N GLY A 90 -11.88 9.89 5.77
CA GLY A 90 -13.05 10.05 4.91
C GLY A 90 -14.09 8.95 5.06
N ASP A 91 -14.73 8.65 3.94
CA ASP A 91 -15.82 7.67 3.80
C ASP A 91 -15.38 6.53 2.88
N ILE A 92 -15.97 5.34 3.06
CA ILE A 92 -15.77 4.22 2.13
C ILE A 92 -16.24 4.62 0.73
N ILE A 93 -15.34 4.56 -0.24
CA ILE A 93 -15.64 4.85 -1.64
C ILE A 93 -15.89 3.54 -2.38
N GLU A 94 -17.02 3.43 -3.06
CA GLU A 94 -17.28 2.37 -4.04
C GLU A 94 -17.03 2.90 -5.45
N THR A 95 -16.16 2.24 -6.20
CA THR A 95 -15.79 2.68 -7.55
C THR A 95 -16.90 2.29 -8.55
N PRO A 96 -17.54 3.25 -9.24
CA PRO A 96 -18.75 2.96 -10.02
C PRO A 96 -18.47 2.26 -11.37
N ASP A 97 -17.29 2.48 -11.96
CA ASP A 97 -16.95 2.04 -13.30
C ASP A 97 -15.44 1.78 -13.48
N GLY A 98 -15.04 1.41 -14.71
CA GLY A 98 -13.65 1.13 -15.04
C GLY A 98 -13.14 -0.24 -14.59
N PRO A 99 -11.82 -0.48 -14.66
CA PRO A 99 -11.23 -1.79 -14.38
C PRO A 99 -11.33 -2.21 -12.91
N ILE A 100 -11.55 -1.26 -12.00
CA ILE A 100 -11.76 -1.53 -10.57
C ILE A 100 -13.23 -1.31 -10.15
N GLN A 101 -14.17 -1.33 -11.11
CA GLN A 101 -15.60 -1.23 -10.84
C GLN A 101 -16.05 -2.18 -9.73
N GLY A 102 -16.82 -1.67 -8.78
CA GLY A 102 -17.33 -2.39 -7.61
C GLY A 102 -16.33 -2.54 -6.47
N ASN A 103 -15.06 -2.17 -6.65
CA ASN A 103 -14.08 -2.15 -5.57
C ASN A 103 -14.45 -1.07 -4.56
N LYS A 104 -14.44 -1.42 -3.27
CA LYS A 104 -14.62 -0.48 -2.17
C LYS A 104 -13.30 -0.25 -1.47
N TRP A 105 -12.98 1.01 -1.17
CA TRP A 105 -11.70 1.36 -0.57
C TRP A 105 -11.82 2.50 0.44
N ILE A 106 -10.87 2.55 1.37
CA ILE A 106 -10.73 3.63 2.35
C ILE A 106 -9.30 3.67 2.90
N TYR A 107 -8.78 4.88 3.10
CA TYR A 107 -7.49 5.08 3.74
C TYR A 107 -7.61 5.23 5.26
N PHE A 108 -6.55 4.86 5.96
CA PHE A 108 -6.40 5.15 7.38
C PHE A 108 -4.93 5.37 7.72
N ARG A 109 -4.67 6.00 8.86
CA ARG A 109 -3.33 6.23 9.39
C ARG A 109 -3.10 5.45 10.66
N SER A 110 -1.89 4.94 10.77
CA SER A 110 -1.34 4.39 12.01
C SER A 110 -1.16 5.48 13.09
N PRO A 111 -0.89 5.11 14.36
CA PRO A 111 -0.62 6.04 15.46
C PRO A 111 0.57 6.98 15.24
N TRP A 112 1.49 6.62 14.33
CA TRP A 112 2.62 7.47 13.94
C TRP A 112 2.41 8.12 12.56
N GLY A 113 1.24 7.94 11.96
CA GLY A 113 0.78 8.62 10.77
C GLY A 113 1.23 8.04 9.42
N SER A 114 1.90 6.87 9.38
CA SER A 114 2.06 6.12 8.12
C SER A 114 0.68 5.75 7.55
N LEU A 115 0.57 5.80 6.22
CA LEU A 115 -0.64 5.58 5.46
C LEU A 115 -0.87 4.08 5.19
N PHE A 116 -2.11 3.65 5.35
CA PHE A 116 -2.59 2.30 5.06
C PHE A 116 -3.94 2.38 4.35
N GLU A 117 -4.33 1.29 3.70
CA GLU A 117 -5.59 1.21 2.97
C GLU A 117 -6.30 -0.11 3.27
N LEU A 118 -7.63 -0.11 3.19
CA LEU A 118 -8.43 -1.33 3.07
C LEU A 118 -9.09 -1.38 1.70
N GLN A 119 -9.11 -2.55 1.07
CA GLN A 119 -9.89 -2.79 -0.15
C GLN A 119 -10.78 -4.03 -0.04
N GLU A 120 -12.04 -3.89 -0.47
CA GLU A 120 -13.00 -4.96 -0.70
C GLU A 120 -13.31 -5.07 -2.19
N TRP A 121 -12.65 -6.03 -2.84
CA TRP A 121 -12.88 -6.34 -4.25
C TRP A 121 -14.19 -7.12 -4.46
N PRO A 122 -14.91 -6.87 -5.56
CA PRO A 122 -15.96 -7.77 -6.02
C PRO A 122 -15.36 -9.11 -6.45
N ASP A 123 -16.18 -10.15 -6.46
CA ASP A 123 -15.79 -11.49 -6.92
C ASP A 123 -16.65 -11.91 -8.13
N PRO A 124 -16.07 -12.04 -9.34
CA PRO A 124 -14.67 -11.75 -9.67
C PRO A 124 -14.37 -10.24 -9.79
N PRO A 125 -13.09 -9.81 -9.63
CA PRO A 125 -12.68 -8.43 -9.86
C PRO A 125 -12.96 -7.96 -11.29
N ALA A 126 -13.38 -6.70 -11.46
CA ALA A 126 -13.85 -6.17 -12.74
C ALA A 126 -12.83 -6.28 -13.89
N TYR A 127 -11.54 -6.02 -13.64
CA TYR A 127 -10.48 -6.05 -14.66
C TYR A 127 -10.29 -7.43 -15.31
N THR A 128 -10.73 -8.50 -14.65
CA THR A 128 -10.61 -9.87 -15.18
C THR A 128 -11.44 -10.11 -16.43
N ARG A 129 -12.35 -9.19 -16.77
CA ARG A 129 -13.10 -9.18 -18.03
C ARG A 129 -12.21 -8.90 -19.26
N ASP A 130 -11.19 -8.07 -19.09
CA ASP A 130 -10.43 -7.48 -20.20
C ASP A 130 -8.93 -7.81 -20.17
N SER A 131 -8.45 -8.45 -19.10
CA SER A 131 -7.05 -8.87 -18.94
C SER A 131 -6.98 -10.35 -18.57
N ASP A 132 -5.96 -11.06 -19.04
CA ASP A 132 -5.61 -12.42 -18.59
C ASP A 132 -4.50 -12.42 -17.52
N VAL A 133 -3.86 -11.28 -17.29
CA VAL A 133 -2.92 -11.10 -16.18
C VAL A 133 -3.70 -10.97 -14.88
N ARG A 134 -3.23 -11.59 -13.80
CA ARG A 134 -3.96 -11.64 -12.52
C ARG A 134 -3.13 -10.99 -11.42
N LEU A 135 -3.79 -10.13 -10.64
CA LEU A 135 -3.32 -9.79 -9.31
C LEU A 135 -3.53 -10.98 -8.38
N TYR A 136 -2.73 -11.03 -7.32
CA TYR A 136 -2.94 -11.97 -6.24
C TYR A 136 -4.10 -11.52 -5.36
N HIS A 137 -5.24 -12.21 -5.43
CA HIS A 137 -6.40 -11.95 -4.54
C HIS A 137 -6.65 -13.11 -3.56
N GLU A 138 -5.91 -14.21 -3.69
CA GLU A 138 -6.17 -15.43 -2.94
C GLU A 138 -5.67 -15.29 -1.50
N HIS A 139 -6.54 -14.89 -0.59
CA HIS A 139 -6.25 -14.89 0.84
C HIS A 139 -7.14 -15.94 1.54
N PRO A 140 -6.85 -17.24 1.34
CA PRO A 140 -7.79 -18.31 1.70
C PRO A 140 -7.99 -18.47 3.21
N ARG A 141 -7.13 -17.87 4.03
CA ARG A 141 -7.17 -18.00 5.49
C ARG A 141 -6.91 -16.66 6.13
N GLN A 142 -7.88 -16.23 6.93
CA GLN A 142 -7.65 -15.17 7.89
C GLN A 142 -6.65 -15.64 8.95
N ARG A 143 -5.65 -14.81 9.23
CA ARG A 143 -4.66 -15.08 10.28
C ARG A 143 -5.32 -15.04 11.66
N VAL A 144 -4.84 -15.90 12.55
CA VAL A 144 -5.29 -15.92 13.95
C VAL A 144 -4.96 -14.58 14.60
N GLY A 145 -5.96 -13.97 15.24
CA GLY A 145 -5.83 -12.67 15.90
C GLY A 145 -6.03 -11.47 14.99
N ALA A 146 -6.16 -11.65 13.66
CA ALA A 146 -6.52 -10.56 12.76
C ALA A 146 -7.95 -10.08 13.03
N LEU A 147 -8.23 -8.80 12.77
CA LEU A 147 -9.59 -8.28 12.85
C LEU A 147 -10.53 -9.08 11.95
N PRO A 148 -11.73 -9.48 12.42
CA PRO A 148 -12.74 -10.14 11.59
C PRO A 148 -12.94 -9.40 10.27
N GLY A 149 -12.82 -10.11 9.15
CA GLY A 149 -12.90 -9.53 7.81
C GLY A 149 -11.54 -9.28 7.14
N VAL A 150 -10.46 -9.03 7.88
CA VAL A 150 -9.12 -8.86 7.31
C VAL A 150 -8.58 -10.19 6.78
N ARG A 151 -8.15 -10.20 5.52
CA ARG A 151 -7.72 -11.42 4.81
C ARG A 151 -6.21 -11.49 4.60
N GLY A 152 -5.57 -10.41 4.18
CA GLY A 152 -4.14 -10.39 3.91
C GLY A 152 -3.68 -9.08 3.28
N LEU A 153 -2.42 -9.04 2.82
CA LEU A 153 -1.87 -7.90 2.09
C LEU A 153 -2.41 -7.94 0.65
N ASP A 154 -3.19 -6.92 0.28
CA ASP A 154 -3.70 -6.77 -1.08
C ASP A 154 -2.59 -6.27 -2.00
N HIS A 155 -1.96 -5.15 -1.65
CA HIS A 155 -0.87 -4.57 -2.42
C HIS A 155 0.02 -3.66 -1.55
N ALA A 156 1.17 -3.28 -2.14
CA ALA A 156 1.96 -2.14 -1.69
C ALA A 156 1.86 -1.04 -2.73
N GLY A 157 1.40 0.15 -2.33
CA GLY A 157 1.21 1.28 -3.22
C GLY A 157 2.31 2.31 -3.08
N TYR A 158 2.70 2.91 -4.21
CA TYR A 158 3.77 3.88 -4.28
C TYR A 158 3.40 5.09 -5.15
N SER A 159 3.67 6.27 -4.64
CA SER A 159 3.56 7.51 -5.41
C SER A 159 4.86 7.76 -6.16
N VAL A 160 4.81 7.83 -7.48
CA VAL A 160 5.97 7.84 -8.37
C VAL A 160 6.03 9.12 -9.20
N ALA A 161 7.25 9.51 -9.58
CA ALA A 161 7.46 10.73 -10.36
C ALA A 161 6.99 10.59 -11.82
N ASN A 162 7.04 9.36 -12.36
CA ASN A 162 6.61 9.08 -13.72
C ASN A 162 6.12 7.63 -13.81
N LEU A 163 4.83 7.46 -14.12
CA LEU A 163 4.16 6.17 -14.13
C LEU A 163 4.72 5.26 -15.23
N ASP A 164 4.81 5.76 -16.46
CA ASP A 164 5.20 4.98 -17.64
C ASP A 164 6.61 4.39 -17.50
N SER A 165 7.60 5.20 -17.11
CA SER A 165 8.97 4.74 -16.92
C SER A 165 9.11 3.78 -15.74
N THR A 166 8.32 3.96 -14.68
CA THR A 166 8.31 3.04 -13.53
C THR A 166 7.75 1.69 -13.92
N ILE A 167 6.63 1.65 -14.66
CA ILE A 167 6.04 0.41 -15.20
C ILE A 167 7.04 -0.29 -16.13
N ALA A 168 7.69 0.46 -17.03
CA ALA A 168 8.67 -0.08 -17.95
C ALA A 168 9.84 -0.73 -17.18
N ASN A 169 10.40 -0.04 -16.18
CA ASN A 169 11.49 -0.57 -15.38
C ASN A 169 11.08 -1.80 -14.58
N LEU A 170 9.92 -1.80 -13.91
CA LEU A 170 9.41 -2.98 -13.19
C LEU A 170 9.22 -4.19 -14.12
N THR A 171 8.70 -3.94 -15.33
CA THR A 171 8.52 -4.98 -16.34
C THR A 171 9.86 -5.54 -16.82
N GLU A 172 10.79 -4.65 -17.21
CA GLU A 172 12.07 -5.03 -17.81
C GLU A 172 13.06 -5.64 -16.79
N LYS A 173 13.07 -5.13 -15.55
CA LYS A 173 14.10 -5.45 -14.54
C LYS A 173 13.62 -6.42 -13.47
N ALA A 174 12.32 -6.43 -13.14
CA ALA A 174 11.73 -7.36 -12.16
C ALA A 174 10.80 -8.42 -12.79
N GLY A 175 10.58 -8.38 -14.10
CA GLY A 175 9.64 -9.29 -14.77
C GLY A 175 8.19 -9.05 -14.32
N ALA A 176 7.88 -7.84 -13.85
CA ALA A 176 6.52 -7.48 -13.49
C ALA A 176 5.59 -7.52 -14.71
N GLN A 177 4.31 -7.77 -14.48
CA GLN A 177 3.30 -7.74 -15.53
C GLN A 177 2.30 -6.62 -15.24
N TYR A 178 2.10 -5.73 -16.21
CA TYR A 178 1.01 -4.75 -16.16
C TYR A 178 -0.35 -5.46 -16.13
N VAL A 179 -1.23 -5.06 -15.22
CA VAL A 179 -2.55 -5.68 -15.05
C VAL A 179 -3.68 -4.75 -15.45
N LEU A 180 -3.70 -3.55 -14.88
CA LEU A 180 -4.76 -2.56 -15.09
C LEU A 180 -4.24 -1.15 -14.82
N GLY A 181 -5.01 -0.14 -15.26
CA GLY A 181 -4.79 1.25 -14.90
C GLY A 181 -6.05 2.09 -15.04
N THR A 182 -6.11 3.17 -14.30
CA THR A 182 -7.24 4.11 -14.27
C THR A 182 -6.74 5.52 -13.95
N ALA A 183 -7.61 6.50 -14.03
CA ALA A 183 -7.30 7.87 -13.63
C ALA A 183 -8.49 8.49 -12.91
N LEU A 184 -8.19 9.39 -11.98
CA LEU A 184 -9.17 10.13 -11.20
C LEU A 184 -8.74 11.59 -11.08
N THR A 185 -9.67 12.52 -11.28
CA THR A 185 -9.49 13.93 -10.97
C THR A 185 -10.48 14.32 -9.87
N VAL A 186 -9.96 14.90 -8.79
CA VAL A 186 -10.73 15.24 -7.59
C VAL A 186 -10.44 16.66 -7.13
N ASP A 187 -11.44 17.29 -6.53
CA ASP A 187 -11.33 18.62 -5.95
C ASP A 187 -10.66 18.60 -4.57
N GLU A 188 -10.32 19.79 -4.07
CA GLU A 188 -9.69 19.97 -2.75
C GLU A 188 -10.59 19.48 -1.60
N ALA A 189 -11.92 19.58 -1.77
CA ALA A 189 -12.84 19.12 -0.74
C ALA A 189 -12.77 17.59 -0.59
N PHE A 190 -12.67 16.86 -1.70
CA PHE A 190 -12.47 15.42 -1.71
C PHE A 190 -11.13 15.05 -1.10
N THR A 191 -10.02 15.64 -1.55
CA THR A 191 -8.69 15.27 -1.04
C THR A 191 -8.51 15.61 0.44
N ARG A 192 -9.13 16.70 0.93
CA ARG A 192 -9.16 17.02 2.37
C ARG A 192 -9.82 15.91 3.18
N ARG A 193 -10.94 15.38 2.70
CA ARG A 193 -11.69 14.32 3.40
C ARG A 193 -11.00 12.95 3.27
N GLN A 194 -10.63 12.58 2.06
CA GLN A 194 -10.23 11.20 1.71
C GLN A 194 -8.74 10.94 1.87
N PHE A 195 -7.89 11.95 1.70
CA PHE A 195 -6.44 11.83 1.75
C PHE A 195 -5.81 12.66 2.88
N GLY A 196 -6.60 13.54 3.50
CA GLY A 196 -6.14 14.47 4.54
C GLY A 196 -5.15 15.51 4.02
N ILE A 197 -5.28 15.93 2.76
CA ILE A 197 -4.47 16.99 2.12
C ILE A 197 -5.37 18.05 1.50
N GLU A 198 -4.93 19.30 1.45
CA GLU A 198 -5.73 20.43 0.95
C GLU A 198 -5.28 20.86 -0.45
N VAL A 199 -5.24 19.93 -1.40
CA VAL A 199 -4.87 20.20 -2.79
C VAL A 199 -5.75 19.40 -3.75
N ALA A 200 -6.32 20.05 -4.77
CA ALA A 200 -6.98 19.34 -5.87
C ALA A 200 -5.93 18.53 -6.66
N CYS A 201 -6.28 17.32 -7.10
CA CYS A 201 -5.31 16.41 -7.68
C CYS A 201 -5.90 15.61 -8.83
N THR A 202 -5.09 15.38 -9.87
CA THR A 202 -5.32 14.27 -10.80
C THR A 202 -4.37 13.15 -10.46
N SER A 203 -4.86 11.93 -10.31
CA SER A 203 -4.05 10.75 -10.03
C SER A 203 -4.23 9.75 -11.16
N THR A 204 -3.15 9.41 -11.85
CA THR A 204 -3.13 8.28 -12.80
C THR A 204 -2.54 7.09 -12.07
N MET A 205 -3.23 5.95 -12.12
CA MET A 205 -2.89 4.75 -11.38
C MET A 205 -2.66 3.57 -12.31
N ALA A 206 -1.70 2.72 -11.97
CA ALA A 206 -1.56 1.39 -12.54
C ALA A 206 -1.28 0.35 -11.46
N MET A 207 -1.74 -0.87 -11.70
CA MET A 207 -1.30 -2.03 -10.93
C MET A 207 -0.44 -2.96 -11.78
N VAL A 208 0.67 -3.39 -11.21
CA VAL A 208 1.54 -4.43 -11.78
C VAL A 208 1.67 -5.59 -10.79
N ALA A 209 1.85 -6.81 -11.31
CA ALA A 209 2.12 -8.00 -10.49
C ALA A 209 3.58 -8.42 -10.64
N ALA A 210 4.32 -8.54 -9.53
CA ALA A 210 5.73 -8.90 -9.52
C ALA A 210 6.01 -9.99 -8.47
N GLY A 211 6.30 -11.22 -8.93
CA GLY A 211 6.69 -12.32 -8.04
C GLY A 211 5.69 -12.63 -6.93
N GLY A 212 4.39 -12.44 -7.20
CA GLY A 212 3.28 -12.64 -6.26
C GLY A 212 2.89 -11.42 -5.42
N LEU A 213 3.66 -10.32 -5.47
CA LEU A 213 3.28 -9.03 -4.89
C LEU A 213 2.52 -8.21 -5.92
N ASN A 214 1.36 -7.70 -5.53
CA ASN A 214 0.68 -6.63 -6.27
C ASN A 214 1.31 -5.29 -5.87
N ILE A 215 1.66 -4.48 -6.87
CA ILE A 215 2.22 -3.15 -6.70
C ILE A 215 1.28 -2.15 -7.36
N GLU A 216 0.80 -1.20 -6.59
CA GLU A 216 0.02 -0.07 -7.08
C GLU A 216 0.94 1.15 -7.25
N LEU A 217 0.80 1.87 -8.35
CA LEU A 217 1.64 3.01 -8.70
C LEU A 217 0.74 4.21 -8.98
N PHE A 218 1.04 5.36 -8.38
CA PHE A 218 0.33 6.62 -8.60
C PHE A 218 1.26 7.71 -9.11
N GLU A 219 0.91 8.32 -10.24
CA GLU A 219 1.45 9.62 -10.64
C GLU A 219 0.41 10.70 -10.33
N HIS A 220 0.76 11.61 -9.43
CA HIS A 220 -0.10 12.69 -8.96
C HIS A 220 0.25 14.01 -9.65
N GLY A 221 -0.73 14.59 -10.34
CA GLY A 221 -0.69 15.96 -10.82
C GLY A 221 -1.03 16.94 -9.69
N VAL A 222 -0.01 17.33 -8.91
CA VAL A 222 -0.05 18.40 -7.91
C VAL A 222 1.12 19.38 -8.13
N GLY A 223 1.06 20.56 -7.49
CA GLY A 223 2.05 21.62 -7.71
C GLY A 223 3.42 21.36 -7.10
N GLU A 224 3.46 20.98 -5.81
CA GLU A 224 4.69 20.67 -5.08
C GLU A 224 4.56 19.29 -4.44
N GLN A 225 5.66 18.51 -4.47
CA GLN A 225 5.77 17.20 -3.83
C GLN A 225 7.09 17.16 -3.07
N GLU A 226 7.07 16.58 -1.87
CA GLU A 226 8.32 16.28 -1.16
C GLU A 226 9.06 15.12 -1.84
N PRO A 227 10.41 15.09 -1.76
CA PRO A 227 11.19 13.98 -2.26
C PRO A 227 11.02 12.72 -1.39
N PRO A 228 11.40 11.53 -1.91
CA PRO A 228 11.35 10.28 -1.16
C PRO A 228 12.08 10.32 0.18
N ARG A 229 11.48 9.71 1.20
CA ARG A 229 12.03 9.63 2.57
C ARG A 229 13.10 8.56 2.67
N GLY A 230 14.22 8.88 3.32
CA GLY A 230 15.25 7.91 3.66
C GLY A 230 14.74 6.82 4.61
N ILE A 231 15.34 5.63 4.59
CA ILE A 231 14.93 4.50 5.47
C ILE A 231 15.10 4.79 6.96
N ASP A 232 15.85 5.84 7.32
CA ASP A 232 16.05 6.34 8.67
C ASP A 232 15.06 7.44 9.08
N GLU A 233 14.09 7.76 8.21
CA GLU A 233 13.03 8.74 8.44
C GLU A 233 11.67 8.06 8.62
N VAL A 234 10.76 8.66 9.39
CA VAL A 234 9.41 8.12 9.55
C VAL A 234 8.69 8.03 8.20
N GLY A 235 8.11 6.87 7.89
CA GLY A 235 7.48 6.60 6.59
C GLY A 235 8.47 6.30 5.45
N GLY A 236 9.78 6.36 5.71
CA GLY A 236 10.78 5.82 4.80
C GLY A 236 10.60 4.34 4.57
N HIS A 237 10.98 3.85 3.39
CA HIS A 237 10.82 2.45 3.05
C HIS A 237 11.95 1.92 2.17
N SER A 238 11.94 0.61 1.99
CA SER A 238 12.70 -0.04 0.91
C SER A 238 11.91 -1.20 0.34
N LEU A 239 12.12 -1.46 -0.94
CA LEU A 239 11.54 -2.56 -1.68
C LEU A 239 12.66 -3.45 -2.23
N VAL A 240 12.53 -4.76 -2.04
CA VAL A 240 13.38 -5.78 -2.65
C VAL A 240 12.48 -6.73 -3.43
N LEU A 241 12.69 -6.78 -4.75
CA LEU A 241 11.99 -7.71 -5.62
C LEU A 241 12.94 -8.81 -6.07
N SER A 242 12.63 -10.06 -5.68
CA SER A 242 13.40 -11.25 -6.03
C SER A 242 14.92 -11.11 -5.76
N GLY A 243 15.27 -10.46 -4.66
CA GLY A 243 16.66 -10.21 -4.25
C GLY A 243 17.29 -8.92 -4.77
N THR A 244 16.60 -8.20 -5.66
CA THR A 244 17.08 -6.93 -6.22
C THR A 244 16.51 -5.75 -5.44
N PRO A 245 17.34 -4.91 -4.80
CA PRO A 245 16.87 -3.71 -4.11
C PRO A 245 16.49 -2.61 -5.10
N TRP A 246 15.37 -1.94 -4.83
CA TRP A 246 14.84 -0.83 -5.63
C TRP A 246 15.13 0.53 -4.98
N ALA A 247 15.16 1.57 -5.80
CA ALA A 247 15.20 2.96 -5.35
C ALA A 247 13.93 3.30 -4.55
N THR A 248 14.02 4.30 -3.68
CA THR A 248 12.91 4.67 -2.78
C THR A 248 11.69 5.22 -3.51
N ASP A 249 11.87 5.85 -4.68
CA ASP A 249 10.78 6.25 -5.57
C ASP A 249 10.24 5.10 -6.43
N VAL A 250 10.81 3.90 -6.29
CA VAL A 250 10.50 2.68 -7.06
C VAL A 250 10.71 2.86 -8.57
N ALA A 251 11.34 3.96 -9.00
CA ALA A 251 11.51 4.27 -10.42
C ALA A 251 12.58 3.39 -11.07
N ASP A 252 13.57 2.90 -10.33
CA ASP A 252 14.65 2.03 -10.85
C ASP A 252 15.23 1.11 -9.75
N VAL A 253 16.11 0.20 -10.12
CA VAL A 253 16.96 -0.56 -9.20
C VAL A 253 17.97 0.36 -8.53
N LYS A 254 18.31 0.08 -7.27
CA LYS A 254 19.29 0.86 -6.53
C LYS A 254 20.68 0.67 -7.16
N ALA A 255 21.31 1.76 -7.60
CA ALA A 255 22.69 1.73 -8.04
C ALA A 255 23.59 1.25 -6.89
N ILE A 256 24.45 0.27 -7.17
CA ILE A 256 25.40 -0.32 -6.21
C ILE A 256 26.65 0.56 -6.10
#